data_AF-A0A2V8D9K8-F1
#
_entry.id   AF-A0A2V8D9K8-F1
#
_cell.length_a   1.000
_cell.length_b   1.000
_cell.length_c   1.000
_cell.angle_alpha   90.00
_cell.angle_beta   90.00
_cell.angle_gamma   90.00
#
_symmetry.space_group_name_H-M   'P 1'
#
loop_
_entity.id
_entity.type
_entity.pdbx_description
1 polymer ?
#
loop_
_entity_poly.entity_id
_entity_poly.type
_entity_poly.pdbx_seq_one_letter_code
_entity_poly.pdbx_strand_id
1 'polypeptide(L)' 'MANSESFNVLTDESGKTRLTLTARFPSLDVRNMVLKTGMEKGAAISYDRLEEVVARLAAQ' A
#
# COMPACT_ATOMS: atom_id res chain seq x y z
N MET A 1 -9.22 -3.51 18.00
CA MET A 1 -8.39 -3.09 16.84
C MET A 1 -9.04 -1.81 16.31
N ALA A 2 -8.32 -0.69 16.35
CA ALA A 2 -8.93 0.62 16.09
C ALA A 2 -9.31 0.75 14.60
N ASN A 3 -10.53 1.21 14.31
CA ASN A 3 -11.08 1.39 12.97
C ASN A 3 -10.11 2.24 12.13
N SER A 4 -9.31 1.58 11.31
CA SER A 4 -8.37 2.21 10.39
C SER A 4 -8.94 2.02 9.00
N GLU A 5 -9.13 3.12 8.28
CA GLU A 5 -9.68 3.11 6.94
C GLU A 5 -8.54 3.21 5.93
N SER A 6 -8.67 2.51 4.81
CA SER A 6 -7.74 2.64 3.69
C SER A 6 -8.51 3.03 2.43
N PHE A 7 -8.02 4.05 1.73
CA PHE A 7 -8.56 4.53 0.47
C PHE A 7 -7.53 4.28 -0.62
N ASN A 8 -7.98 3.71 -1.74
CA ASN A 8 -7.14 3.41 -2.88
C ASN A 8 -7.60 4.24 -4.07
N VAL A 9 -6.67 4.96 -4.68
CA VAL A 9 -6.87 5.64 -5.96
C VAL A 9 -6.02 4.92 -6.99
N LEU A 10 -6.66 4.43 -8.06
CA LEU A 10 -6.00 3.80 -9.19
C LEU A 10 -6.11 4.73 -10.38
N THR A 11 -4.99 5.10 -10.97
CA THR A 11 -4.94 5.98 -12.15
C THR A 11 -4.22 5.27 -13.28
N ASP A 12 -4.77 5.37 -14.49
CA ASP A 12 -4.07 4.96 -15.69
C ASP A 12 -2.89 5.91 -15.98
N GLU A 13 -1.76 5.32 -16.34
CA GLU A 13 -0.55 6.00 -16.76
C GLU A 13 0.02 5.31 -17.99
N SER A 14 -0.59 5.59 -19.15
CA SER A 14 -0.10 5.12 -20.46
C SER A 14 0.03 3.59 -20.53
N GLY A 15 -1.02 2.87 -20.12
CA GLY A 15 -1.03 1.40 -20.13
C GLY A 15 -0.36 0.76 -18.91
N LYS A 16 0.05 1.56 -17.93
CA LYS A 16 0.38 1.10 -16.57
C LYS A 16 -0.62 1.66 -15.58
N THR A 17 -0.72 1.07 -14.40
CA THR A 17 -1.58 1.56 -13.33
C THR A 17 -0.73 2.09 -12.19
N ARG A 18 -0.96 3.34 -11.78
CA ARG A 18 -0.46 3.87 -10.50
C ARG A 18 -1.50 3.63 -9.42
N LEU A 19 -1.08 3.01 -8.32
CA LEU A 19 -1.87 2.85 -7.10
C LEU A 19 -1.37 3.83 -6.04
N THR A 20 -2.27 4.67 -5.52
CA THR A 20 -2.04 5.50 -4.33
C THR A 20 -2.92 5.00 -3.19
N LEU A 21 -2.30 4.48 -2.12
CA LEU A 21 -2.98 4.07 -0.90
C LEU A 21 -2.84 5.13 0.18
N THR A 22 -3.96 5.54 0.77
CA THR A 22 -4.01 6.43 1.94
C THR A 22 -4.57 5.67 3.14
N ALA A 23 -3.77 5.52 4.19
CA ALA A 23 -4.20 4.92 5.46
C ALA A 23 -4.55 6.02 6.48
N ARG A 24 -5.81 6.03 6.95
CA ARG A 24 -6.29 6.95 7.97
C ARG A 24 -6.29 6.27 9.33
N PHE A 25 -5.51 6.83 10.25
CA PHE A 25 -5.47 6.39 11.64
C PHE A 25 -6.40 7.23 12.53
N PRO A 26 -6.96 6.63 13.59
CA PRO A 26 -7.89 7.33 14.49
C PRO A 26 -7.21 8.39 15.37
N SER A 27 -5.90 8.32 15.57
CA SER A 27 -5.13 9.34 16.26
C SER A 27 -3.65 9.34 15.83
N LEU A 28 -2.94 10.43 16.15
CA LEU A 28 -1.50 10.53 15.95
C LEU A 28 -0.73 9.47 16.73
N ASP A 29 -1.14 9.17 17.97
CA ASP A 29 -0.48 8.17 18.80
C ASP A 29 -0.58 6.76 18.19
N VAL A 30 -1.76 6.41 17.66
CA VAL A 30 -1.95 5.13 16.96
C VAL A 30 -1.10 5.07 15.69
N ARG A 31 -1.09 6.13 14.87
CA ARG A 31 -0.21 6.21 13.69
C ARG A 31 1.26 5.99 14.08
N ASN A 32 1.73 6.70 15.11
CA ASN A 32 3.12 6.64 15.55
C ASN A 32 3.49 5.26 16.11
N MET A 33 2.59 4.63 16.87
CA MET A 33 2.77 3.26 17.33
C MET A 33 2.92 2.29 16.17
N VAL A 34 2.07 2.43 15.14
CA VAL A 34 2.13 1.59 13.93
C VAL A 34 3.41 1.83 13.14
N LEU A 35 3.84 3.07 12.95
CA LEU A 35 5.10 3.37 12.27
C LEU A 35 6.33 2.78 13.00
N LYS A 36 6.30 2.69 14.33
CA LYS A 36 7.38 2.05 15.10
C LYS A 36 7.51 0.55 14.84
N THR A 37 6.47 -0.12 14.32
CA THR A 37 6.56 -1.55 13.97
C THR A 37 7.30 -1.78 12.65
N GLY A 38 7.59 -0.73 11.88
CA GLY A 38 8.17 -0.84 10.54
C GLY A 38 7.15 -1.30 9.49
N MET A 39 5.85 -1.16 9.76
CA MET A 39 4.77 -1.53 8.85
C MET A 39 4.94 -0.92 7.46
N GLU A 40 5.45 0.31 7.38
CA GLU A 40 5.71 1.00 6.11
C GLU A 40 6.73 0.25 5.23
N LYS A 41 7.73 -0.37 5.84
CA LYS A 41 8.72 -1.20 5.12
C LYS A 41 8.12 -2.53 4.69
N GLY A 42 7.31 -3.15 5.55
CA GLY A 42 6.58 -4.38 5.20
C GLY A 42 5.60 -4.15 4.03
N ALA A 43 4.95 -2.98 4.00
CA ALA A 43 4.09 -2.58 2.90
C ALA A 43 4.89 -2.41 1.60
N ALA A 44 6.03 -1.71 1.64
CA ALA A 44 6.91 -1.55 0.47
C ALA A 44 7.34 -2.91 -0.12
N ILE A 45 7.84 -3.83 0.71
CA ILE A 45 8.21 -5.19 0.27
C ILE A 45 7.03 -5.93 -0.37
N SER A 46 5.82 -5.71 0.14
CA SER A 46 4.62 -6.34 -0.42
C SER A 46 4.26 -5.78 -1.80
N TYR A 47 4.50 -4.49 -2.04
CA TYR A 47 4.30 -3.86 -3.34
C TYR A 47 5.37 -4.27 -4.35
N ASP A 48 6.63 -4.44 -3.93
CA ASP A 48 7.68 -4.99 -4.80
C ASP A 48 7.29 -6.39 -5.30
N ARG A 49 6.82 -7.25 -4.39
CA ARG A 49 6.31 -8.59 -4.73
C ARG A 49 5.07 -8.54 -5.61
N LEU A 50 4.19 -7.55 -5.42
CA LEU A 50 3.02 -7.36 -6.27
C LEU A 50 3.45 -7.02 -7.71
N GLU A 51 4.46 -6.16 -7.88
CA GLU A 51 5.03 -5.85 -9.19
C GLU A 51 5.55 -7.12 -9.88
N GLU A 52 6.27 -7.98 -9.16
CA GLU A 52 6.72 -9.27 -9.69
C GLU A 52 5.55 -10.16 -10.15
N VAL A 53 4.48 -10.26 -9.35
CA VAL A 53 3.29 -11.05 -9.69
C VAL A 53 2.60 -10.50 -10.94
N VAL A 54 2.41 -9.18 -11.01
CA VAL A 54 1.77 -8.53 -12.16
C VAL A 54 2.61 -8.72 -13.43
N ALA A 55 3.93 -8.59 -13.35
CA ALA A 55 4.82 -8.84 -14.48
C ALA A 55 4.72 -10.29 -14.99
N ARG A 56 4.63 -11.27 -14.08
CA ARG A 56 4.48 -12.69 -14.43
C ARG A 56 3.11 -13.00 -15.05
N LEU A 57 2.06 -12.30 -14.63
CA LEU A 57 0.71 -12.46 -15.20
C LEU A 57 0.59 -11.78 -16.57
N ALA A 58 1.23 -10.64 -16.77
CA ALA A 58 1.21 -9.92 -18.06
C ALA A 58 2.03 -10.61 -19.16
N ALA A 59 2.96 -11.49 -18.80
CA ALA A 59 3.78 -12.26 -19.73
C ALA A 59 3.15 -13.61 -20.16
N GLN A 60 1.96 -13.95 -19.63
CA GLN A 60 1.17 -15.12 -20.01
C GLN A 60 0.19 -14.76 -21.13
#